data_AF-A0A2M7KXG6-F1
#
_entry.id   AF-A0A2M7KXG6-F1
#
_cell.length_a   1.000
_cell.length_b   1.000
_cell.length_c   1.000
_cell.angle_alpha   90.00
_cell.angle_beta   90.00
_cell.angle_gamma   90.00
#
_symmetry.space_group_name_H-M   'P 1'
#
loop_
_entity.id
_entity.type
_entity.pdbx_description
1 polymer ?
#
loop_
_entity_poly.entity_id
_entity_poly.type
_entity_poly.pdbx_seq_one_letter_code
_entity_poly.pdbx_strand_id
1 'polypeptide(L)'
;MRIIWTRHASDRQQEWLRLAGITRTEVETVAENPEQVVPGHGNALVAQSRRGNGLLRVPFAEQAGQRKLITVYFTTKVDRYWQE
;
A
#
# COMPACT_ATOMS: atom_id res chain seq x y z
N MET A 1 -15.05 -4.71 3.60
CA MET A 1 -14.33 -4.93 2.33
C MET A 1 -13.37 -6.10 2.55
N ARG A 2 -13.11 -6.97 1.57
CA ARG A 2 -12.17 -8.11 1.76
C ARG A 2 -10.82 -7.79 1.10
N ILE A 3 -9.74 -7.95 1.85
CA ILE A 3 -8.36 -7.80 1.35
C ILE A 3 -7.82 -9.18 0.97
N ILE A 4 -7.25 -9.29 -0.22
CA ILE A 4 -6.53 -10.47 -0.69
C ILE A 4 -5.07 -10.12 -0.85
N TRP A 5 -4.22 -10.82 -0.12
CA TRP A 5 -2.77 -10.68 -0.23
C TRP A 5 -2.23 -11.59 -1.33
N THR A 6 -1.48 -11.02 -2.26
CA THR A 6 -0.60 -11.85 -3.11
C THR A 6 0.60 -12.32 -2.29
N ARG A 7 1.24 -13.41 -2.75
CA ARG A 7 2.51 -13.87 -2.17
C ARG A 7 3.55 -12.74 -2.19
N HIS A 8 3.68 -12.04 -3.32
CA HIS A 8 4.61 -10.93 -3.46
C HIS A 8 4.37 -9.79 -2.46
N ALA A 9 3.11 -9.37 -2.27
CA ALA A 9 2.76 -8.36 -1.28
C ALA A 9 3.10 -8.83 0.15
N SER A 10 2.86 -10.10 0.46
CA SER A 10 3.16 -10.68 1.78
C SER A 10 4.67 -10.67 2.05
N ASP A 11 5.47 -11.10 1.06
CA ASP A 11 6.94 -11.12 1.16
C ASP A 11 7.51 -9.70 1.35
N ARG A 12 6.99 -8.73 0.58
CA ARG A 12 7.36 -7.31 0.71
C ARG A 12 6.97 -6.73 2.06
N GLN A 13 5.79 -7.06 2.60
CA GLN A 13 5.39 -6.60 3.92
C GLN A 13 6.32 -7.16 5.00
N GLN A 14 6.71 -8.44 4.95
CA GLN A 14 7.66 -9.00 5.91
C GLN A 14 9.04 -8.34 5.86
N GLU A 15 9.50 -7.93 4.68
CA GLU A 15 10.71 -7.13 4.53
C GLU A 15 10.57 -5.76 5.18
N TRP A 16 9.47 -5.06 4.93
CA TRP A 16 9.20 -3.75 5.54
C TRP A 16 8.95 -3.80 7.05
N LEU A 17 8.43 -4.92 7.56
CA LEU A 17 8.36 -5.16 9.00
C LEU A 17 9.76 -5.17 9.62
N ARG A 18 10.71 -5.87 8.99
CA ARG A 18 12.10 -5.94 9.47
C ARG A 18 12.84 -4.62 9.34
N LEU A 19 12.65 -3.89 8.24
CA LEU A 19 13.40 -2.67 7.94
C LEU A 19 12.82 -1.41 8.59
N ALA A 20 11.49 -1.33 8.72
CA ALA A 20 10.80 -0.11 9.10
C ALA A 20 9.66 -0.34 10.13
N GLY A 21 9.47 -1.56 10.61
CA GLY A 21 8.41 -1.90 11.56
C GLY A 21 7.00 -1.82 10.97
N ILE A 22 6.85 -1.88 9.64
CA ILE A 22 5.53 -1.76 8.98
C ILE A 22 4.79 -3.09 9.13
N THR A 23 3.75 -3.07 9.96
CA THR A 23 2.97 -4.27 10.28
C THR A 23 1.97 -4.62 9.19
N ARG A 24 1.47 -5.86 9.22
CA ARG A 24 0.38 -6.28 8.33
C ARG A 24 -0.87 -5.44 8.56
N THR A 25 -1.25 -5.23 9.82
CA THR A 25 -2.42 -4.42 10.21
C THR A 25 -2.31 -3.00 9.66
N GLU A 26 -1.12 -2.40 9.69
CA GLU A 26 -0.89 -1.06 9.14
C GLU A 26 -1.09 -1.01 7.62
N VAL A 27 -0.60 -2.02 6.88
CA VAL A 27 -0.84 -2.12 5.43
C VAL A 27 -2.32 -2.31 5.13
N GLU A 28 -3.02 -3.16 5.89
CA GLU A 28 -4.46 -3.39 5.73
C GLU A 28 -5.26 -2.12 6.02
N THR A 29 -4.88 -1.35 7.05
CA THR A 29 -5.48 -0.05 7.37
C THR A 29 -5.35 0.94 6.22
N VAL A 30 -4.16 1.06 5.62
CA VAL A 30 -3.95 1.92 4.43
C VAL A 30 -4.73 1.41 3.23
N ALA A 31 -4.82 0.09 3.04
CA ALA A 31 -5.58 -0.49 1.95
C ALA A 31 -7.10 -0.30 2.09
N GLU A 32 -7.63 -0.13 3.29
CA GLU A 32 -9.06 0.11 3.55
C GLU A 32 -9.39 1.60 3.58
N ASN A 33 -8.62 2.37 4.34
CA ASN A 33 -8.84 3.78 4.61
C ASN A 33 -7.56 4.59 4.27
N PRO A 34 -7.20 4.68 2.98
CA PRO A 34 -6.06 5.48 2.57
C PRO A 34 -6.34 6.97 2.74
N GLU A 35 -5.31 7.76 3.04
CA GLU A 35 -5.43 9.22 2.94
C GLU A 35 -5.61 9.65 1.47
N GLN A 36 -5.02 8.90 0.53
CA GLN A 36 -5.13 9.17 -0.89
C GLN A 36 -5.13 7.87 -1.72
N VAL A 37 -5.95 7.85 -2.77
CA VAL A 37 -5.87 6.84 -3.83
C VAL A 37 -5.42 7.52 -5.11
N VAL A 38 -4.32 7.05 -5.70
CA VAL A 38 -3.78 7.56 -6.97
C VAL A 38 -3.71 6.47 -8.04
N PRO A 39 -3.73 6.82 -9.34
CA PRO A 39 -3.45 5.86 -10.40
C PRO A 39 -2.05 5.22 -10.26
N GLY A 40 -1.99 3.90 -10.45
CA GLY A 40 -0.75 3.12 -10.46
C GLY A 40 -0.29 2.75 -11.87
N HIS A 41 0.58 1.74 -11.95
CA HIS A 41 0.98 1.18 -13.25
C HIS A 41 -0.12 0.28 -13.83
N GLY A 42 -0.44 0.46 -15.11
CA GLY A 42 -1.53 -0.25 -15.77
C GLY A 42 -2.90 0.12 -15.16
N ASN A 43 -3.72 -0.89 -14.89
CA ASN A 43 -5.06 -0.71 -14.30
C ASN A 43 -5.06 -0.77 -12.77
N ALA A 44 -3.90 -0.72 -12.12
CA ALA A 44 -3.81 -0.74 -10.66
C ALA A 44 -4.09 0.65 -10.09
N LEU A 45 -4.66 0.67 -8.89
CA LEU A 45 -4.75 1.85 -8.04
C LEU A 45 -3.73 1.72 -6.91
N VAL A 46 -3.30 2.84 -6.34
CA VAL A 46 -2.37 2.87 -5.20
C VAL A 46 -3.04 3.56 -4.04
N ALA A 47 -3.35 2.79 -3.01
CA ALA A 47 -3.73 3.32 -1.71
C ALA A 47 -2.45 3.80 -1.01
N GLN A 48 -2.42 5.05 -0.58
CA GLN A 48 -1.26 5.61 0.10
C GLN A 48 -1.63 6.51 1.28
N SER A 49 -0.86 6.40 2.35
CA SER A 49 -0.99 7.21 3.56
C SER A 49 0.38 7.57 4.10
N ARG A 50 0.48 8.74 4.73
CA ARG A 50 1.73 9.18 5.35
C ARG A 50 2.00 8.34 6.58
N ARG A 51 3.28 8.09 6.84
CA ARG A 51 3.76 7.36 8.02
C ARG A 51 5.08 7.96 8.47
N GLY A 52 5.04 8.73 9.56
CA GLY A 52 6.20 9.49 10.02
C GLY A 52 6.72 10.41 8.92
N ASN A 53 8.00 10.29 8.55
CA ASN A 53 8.64 11.05 7.48
C ASN A 53 8.56 10.36 6.09
N GLY A 54 7.71 9.34 5.94
CA GLY A 54 7.57 8.60 4.70
C GLY A 54 6.13 8.39 4.27
N LEU A 55 5.99 7.63 3.19
CA LEU A 55 4.73 7.32 2.53
C LEU A 55 4.65 5.80 2.36
N LEU A 56 3.66 5.19 3.01
CA LEU A 56 3.30 3.80 2.78
C LEU A 56 2.38 3.74 1.56
N ARG A 57 2.75 2.92 0.58
CA ARG A 57 2.06 2.81 -0.70
C ARG A 57 1.71 1.35 -0.95
N VAL A 58 0.45 1.10 -1.23
CA VAL A 58 -0.12 -0.24 -1.38
C VAL A 58 -0.83 -0.30 -2.73
N PRO A 59 -0.14 -0.69 -3.81
CA PRO A 59 -0.79 -0.95 -5.09
C PRO A 59 -1.77 -2.13 -4.99
N PHE A 60 -2.98 -1.94 -5.50
CA PHE A 60 -4.03 -2.95 -5.50
C PHE A 60 -4.82 -2.94 -6.81
N ALA A 61 -5.47 -4.07 -7.07
CA ALA A 61 -6.53 -4.17 -8.08
C ALA A 61 -7.88 -4.38 -7.39
N GLU A 62 -8.92 -3.72 -7.87
CA GLU A 62 -10.29 -4.00 -7.43
C GLU A 62 -10.89 -5.13 -8.27
N GLN A 63 -11.46 -6.13 -7.60
CA GLN A 63 -12.22 -7.20 -8.23
C GLN A 63 -13.41 -7.55 -7.34
N ALA A 64 -14.63 -7.40 -7.87
CA ALA A 64 -15.87 -7.82 -7.21
C ALA A 64 -16.00 -7.34 -5.74
N GLY A 65 -15.68 -6.06 -5.47
CA GLY A 65 -15.73 -5.48 -4.11
C GLY A 65 -14.60 -5.93 -3.17
N GLN A 66 -13.55 -6.55 -3.71
CA GLN A 66 -12.35 -6.97 -3.00
C GLN A 66 -11.14 -6.19 -3.50
N ARG A 67 -10.18 -5.94 -2.60
CA ARG A 67 -8.90 -5.34 -2.95
C ARG A 67 -7.80 -6.39 -2.91
N LYS A 68 -7.23 -6.69 -4.07
CA LYS A 68 -6.09 -7.61 -4.20
C LYS A 68 -4.80 -6.81 -4.14
N LEU A 69 -4.04 -6.95 -3.05
CA LEU A 69 -2.77 -6.24 -2.85
C LEU A 69 -1.70 -6.85 -3.75
N ILE A 70 -1.15 -6.03 -4.64
CA ILE A 70 -0.15 -6.44 -5.62
C ILE A 70 1.23 -6.42 -4.96
N THR A 71 1.54 -5.37 -4.18
CA THR A 71 2.83 -5.17 -3.53
C THR A 71 2.71 -4.16 -2.38
N VAL A 72 3.81 -3.93 -1.66
CA VAL A 72 3.90 -2.95 -0.58
C VAL A 72 5.21 -2.17 -0.73
N TYR A 73 5.13 -0.85 -0.74
CA TYR A 73 6.28 0.05 -0.81
C TYR A 73 6.26 1.04 0.34
N PHE A 74 7.45 1.37 0.84
CA PHE A 74 7.66 2.50 1.72
C PHE A 74 8.75 3.40 1.14
N THR A 75 8.55 4.71 1.20
CA THR A 75 9.53 5.67 0.69
C THR A 75 9.50 6.96 1.50
N THR A 76 10.66 7.59 1.67
CA THR A 76 10.78 8.94 2.25
C THR A 76 10.57 10.05 1.23
N LYS A 77 10.45 9.72 -0.08
CA LYS A 77 10.22 10.70 -1.15
C LYS A 77 8.74 11.05 -1.28
N VAL A 78 8.13 11.56 -0.20
CA VAL A 78 6.68 11.85 -0.12
C VAL A 78 6.24 12.78 -1.26
N ASP A 79 6.96 13.89 -1.45
CA ASP A 79 6.62 14.94 -2.43
C ASP A 79 6.62 14.45 -3.88
N ARG A 80 7.32 13.35 -4.18
CA ARG A 80 7.32 12.76 -5.53
C ARG A 80 6.02 12.01 -5.84
N TYR A 81 5.37 11.47 -4.82
CA TYR A 81 4.28 10.50 -4.99
C TYR A 81 2.96 10.99 -4.41
N TRP A 82 2.97 11.95 -3.50
CA TRP A 82 1.78 12.65 -3.04
C TRP A 82 1.24 13.53 -4.17
N GLN A 83 -0.07 13.49 -4.41
CA GLN A 83 -0.73 14.38 -5.38
C GLN A 83 -1.54 15.43 -4.61
N GLU A 84 -1.47 16.70 -5.02
CA GLU A 84 -2.29 17.80 -4.47
C GLU A 84 -3.70 17.83 -5.09
#